data_AF-A0A971E2K8-F1
#
_entry.id   AF-A0A971E2K8-F1
#
_cell.length_a   1.000
_cell.length_b   1.000
_cell.length_c   1.000
_cell.angle_alpha   90.00
_cell.angle_beta   90.00
_cell.angle_gamma   90.00
#
_symmetry.space_group_name_H-M   'P 1'
#
loop_
_entity.id
_entity.type
_entity.pdbx_description
1 polymer ?
#
loop_
_entity_poly.entity_id
_entity_poly.type
_entity_poly.pdbx_seq_one_letter_code
_entity_poly.pdbx_strand_id
1 'polypeptide(L)'
;MQIDSITNISHNSVIVFAQVLDDGGSTPTSAGMAWSDKPGVSLADTIIKTGDAYREFSIPITELESGKSYYLRPYCEDFRGEFLGEEINFTTKNAEKYKDPRDGNEYPVLQLGKLIWMAENLRFITQDGSVPVIDAAFGELPKFGRLYTYNAAVSACPDEWRIPTDEDWIDLERFIGIPEAELKNSNRTSTAGNKLKNPGNKYSEYISNYETNSSGFTVFPAGSYDAGKYNGFGTSTFFITSPDSNSVIWLRYFTGTEGILNRLSSSPTASQYYSLRCVKNVP
;
A
#
# COMPACT_ATOMS: atom_id res chain seq x y z
N MET A 1 9.92 29.46 -1.66
CA MET A 1 9.48 28.12 -2.10
C MET A 1 8.05 28.18 -2.57
N GLN A 2 7.69 27.29 -3.48
CA GLN A 2 6.36 27.24 -4.06
C GLN A 2 5.95 25.79 -4.30
N ILE A 3 4.66 25.48 -4.15
CA ILE A 3 4.06 24.27 -4.70
C ILE A 3 3.62 24.57 -6.12
N ASP A 4 4.11 23.80 -7.08
CA ASP A 4 3.83 23.99 -8.50
C ASP A 4 2.54 23.29 -8.90
N SER A 5 2.33 22.07 -8.41
CA SER A 5 1.12 21.32 -8.67
C SER A 5 0.85 20.23 -7.65
N ILE A 6 -0.43 19.87 -7.55
CA ILE A 6 -0.91 18.69 -6.83
C ILE A 6 -1.54 17.75 -7.86
N THR A 7 -1.14 16.49 -7.88
CA THR A 7 -1.63 15.48 -8.83
C THR A 7 -1.94 14.16 -8.14
N ASN A 8 -2.61 13.24 -8.85
CA ASN A 8 -2.95 11.90 -8.36
C ASN A 8 -3.66 11.89 -7.00
N ILE A 9 -4.52 12.90 -6.75
CA ILE A 9 -5.38 12.91 -5.55
C ILE A 9 -6.29 11.67 -5.61
N SER A 10 -6.08 10.76 -4.68
CA SER A 10 -6.85 9.55 -4.46
C SER A 10 -7.71 9.69 -3.20
N HIS A 11 -8.31 8.60 -2.73
CA HIS A 11 -9.04 8.59 -1.48
C HIS A 11 -8.13 8.55 -0.24
N ASN A 12 -6.85 8.24 -0.41
CA ASN A 12 -5.90 8.10 0.70
C ASN A 12 -4.47 8.62 0.39
N SER A 13 -4.25 9.21 -0.77
CA SER A 13 -2.92 9.65 -1.22
C SER A 13 -2.98 10.83 -2.19
N VAL A 14 -1.84 11.51 -2.33
CA VAL A 14 -1.62 12.60 -3.29
C VAL A 14 -0.13 12.71 -3.63
N ILE A 15 0.20 13.24 -4.81
CA ILE A 15 1.58 13.62 -5.18
C ILE A 15 1.66 15.13 -5.31
N VAL A 16 2.59 15.75 -4.58
CA VAL A 16 2.81 17.19 -4.56
C VAL A 16 4.15 17.50 -5.22
N PHE A 17 4.17 18.42 -6.17
CA PHE A 17 5.40 18.93 -6.81
C PHE A 17 5.68 20.34 -6.31
N ALA A 18 6.89 20.59 -5.85
CA ALA A 18 7.28 21.87 -5.27
C ALA A 18 8.73 22.22 -5.60
N GLN A 19 9.05 23.51 -5.50
CA GLN A 19 10.37 24.03 -5.84
C GLN A 19 10.87 25.11 -4.88
N VAL A 20 12.19 25.19 -4.75
CA VAL A 20 12.92 26.27 -4.09
C VAL A 20 13.30 27.31 -5.14
N LEU A 21 12.46 28.35 -5.27
CA LEU A 21 12.62 29.41 -6.28
C LEU A 21 13.85 30.30 -6.07
N ASP A 22 14.13 30.63 -4.81
CA ASP A 22 15.21 31.52 -4.41
C ASP A 22 15.74 31.04 -3.06
N ASP A 23 17.06 30.90 -2.96
CA ASP A 23 17.78 30.49 -1.77
C ASP A 23 18.28 31.71 -0.96
N GLY A 24 17.99 32.93 -1.43
CA GLY A 24 18.42 34.17 -0.80
C GLY A 24 19.93 34.25 -0.62
N GLY A 25 20.70 33.56 -1.46
CA GLY A 25 22.16 33.48 -1.41
C GLY A 25 22.74 32.45 -0.45
N SER A 26 21.94 31.52 0.10
CA SER A 26 22.42 30.42 0.93
C SER A 26 21.80 29.10 0.50
N THR A 27 22.64 28.12 0.17
CA THR A 27 22.18 26.76 -0.14
C THR A 27 21.37 26.19 1.03
N PRO A 28 20.12 25.75 0.82
CA PRO A 28 19.34 25.13 1.87
C PRO A 28 19.99 23.83 2.33
N THR A 29 19.97 23.58 3.64
CA THR A 29 20.47 22.35 4.26
C THR A 29 19.39 21.26 4.37
N SER A 30 18.11 21.66 4.30
CA SER A 30 16.98 20.74 4.21
C SER A 30 15.82 21.40 3.48
N ALA A 31 14.99 20.62 2.80
CA ALA A 31 13.74 21.06 2.21
C ALA A 31 12.67 19.96 2.33
N GLY A 32 11.40 20.32 2.24
CA GLY A 32 10.32 19.34 2.34
C GLY A 32 8.91 19.92 2.29
N MET A 33 7.98 19.16 2.85
CA MET A 33 6.57 19.54 2.98
C MET A 33 6.11 19.40 4.43
N ALA A 34 5.47 20.42 4.96
CA ALA A 34 4.66 20.36 6.18
C ALA A 34 3.20 20.21 5.80
N TRP A 35 2.41 19.45 6.57
CA TRP A 35 1.00 19.25 6.30
C TRP A 35 0.17 18.93 7.55
N SER A 36 -1.13 19.25 7.48
CA SER A 36 -2.08 19.05 8.56
C SER A 36 -3.51 18.88 8.02
N ASP A 37 -4.41 18.35 8.85
CA ASP A 37 -5.86 18.32 8.59
C ASP A 37 -6.58 19.61 9.03
N LYS A 38 -5.80 20.60 9.48
CA LYS A 38 -6.25 21.92 9.91
C LYS A 38 -5.48 23.02 9.17
N PRO A 39 -6.10 24.19 8.93
CA PRO A 39 -5.42 25.34 8.37
C PRO A 39 -4.35 25.89 9.33
N GLY A 40 -3.40 26.64 8.81
CA GLY A 40 -2.31 27.24 9.61
C GLY A 40 -1.16 26.28 9.86
N VAL A 41 -0.78 25.52 8.83
CA VAL A 41 0.29 24.52 8.87
C VAL A 41 1.61 25.14 9.30
N SER A 42 2.31 24.46 10.18
CA SER A 42 3.60 24.85 10.76
C SER A 42 4.59 23.68 10.75
N LEU A 43 5.85 23.94 11.11
CA LEU A 43 6.87 22.89 11.25
C LEU A 43 6.72 22.05 12.53
N ALA A 44 5.75 22.38 13.40
CA ALA A 44 5.35 21.53 14.51
C ALA A 44 4.32 20.45 14.10
N ASP A 45 3.75 20.55 12.89
CA ASP A 45 2.84 19.55 12.31
C ASP A 45 3.62 18.38 11.69
N THR A 46 2.95 17.58 10.86
CA THR A 46 3.61 16.47 10.17
C THR A 46 4.50 17.01 9.05
N ILE A 47 5.78 16.62 9.05
CA ILE A 47 6.75 17.03 8.04
C ILE A 47 7.32 15.84 7.27
N ILE A 48 7.56 16.04 5.98
CA ILE A 48 8.30 15.11 5.13
C ILE A 48 9.54 15.84 4.63
N LYS A 49 10.71 15.44 5.15
CA LYS A 49 12.04 15.92 4.76
C LYS A 49 12.46 15.27 3.46
N THR A 50 12.55 16.03 2.37
CA THR A 50 13.36 15.61 1.22
C THR A 50 14.84 15.68 1.59
N GLY A 51 15.70 14.91 0.92
CA GLY A 51 17.14 14.89 1.21
C GLY A 51 17.84 16.21 0.87
N ASP A 52 18.99 16.15 0.19
CA ASP A 52 19.70 17.37 -0.24
C ASP A 52 18.77 18.27 -1.07
N ALA A 53 18.90 19.58 -0.86
CA ALA A 53 18.01 20.59 -1.43
C ALA A 53 18.10 20.66 -2.96
N TYR A 54 17.28 19.85 -3.63
CA TYR A 54 17.01 20.02 -5.05
C TYR A 54 16.19 21.30 -5.26
N ARG A 55 16.45 21.98 -6.38
CA ARG A 55 15.61 23.12 -6.81
C ARG A 55 14.16 22.71 -6.98
N GLU A 56 13.89 21.46 -7.35
CA GLU A 56 12.56 20.89 -7.55
C GLU A 56 12.47 19.52 -6.87
N PHE A 57 11.32 19.22 -6.26
CA PHE A 57 11.07 17.95 -5.60
C PHE A 57 9.61 17.52 -5.70
N SER A 58 9.37 16.21 -5.64
CA SER A 58 8.04 15.61 -5.63
C SER A 58 7.85 14.76 -4.37
N ILE A 59 6.77 15.00 -3.62
CA ILE A 59 6.51 14.35 -2.34
C ILE A 59 5.16 13.62 -2.43
N PRO A 60 5.15 12.28 -2.31
CA PRO A 60 3.91 11.55 -2.14
C PRO A 60 3.46 11.60 -0.67
N ILE A 61 2.25 12.09 -0.41
CA ILE A 61 1.62 12.11 0.92
C ILE A 61 0.50 11.08 0.93
N THR A 62 0.45 10.24 1.95
CA THR A 62 -0.46 9.08 2.01
C THR A 62 -1.03 8.87 3.42
N GLU A 63 -1.80 7.81 3.62
CA GLU A 63 -2.62 7.57 4.84
C GLU A 63 -3.61 8.70 5.13
N LEU A 64 -4.02 9.39 4.07
CA LEU A 64 -5.04 10.42 4.17
C LEU A 64 -6.40 9.76 4.39
N GLU A 65 -7.24 10.43 5.17
CA GLU A 65 -8.62 10.04 5.32
C GLU A 65 -9.40 10.43 4.06
N SER A 66 -10.35 9.58 3.69
CA SER A 66 -11.15 9.76 2.49
C SER A 66 -12.20 10.87 2.66
N GLY A 67 -12.37 11.68 1.61
CA GLY A 67 -13.31 12.81 1.61
C GLY A 67 -12.91 13.95 2.56
N LYS A 68 -11.67 13.98 3.03
CA LYS A 68 -11.16 14.94 4.02
C LYS A 68 -10.25 15.98 3.37
N SER A 69 -10.34 17.22 3.83
CA SER A 69 -9.48 18.32 3.39
C SER A 69 -8.16 18.35 4.17
N TYR A 70 -7.08 18.65 3.47
CA TYR A 70 -5.73 18.77 4.01
C TYR A 70 -5.07 20.06 3.53
N TYR A 71 -4.18 20.59 4.35
CA TYR A 71 -3.44 21.83 4.13
C TYR A 71 -1.95 21.50 4.06
N LEU A 72 -1.24 22.16 3.15
CA LEU A 72 0.14 21.87 2.78
C LEU A 72 0.96 23.17 2.75
N ARG A 73 2.20 23.13 3.24
CA ARG A 73 3.20 24.19 3.03
C ARG A 73 4.56 23.60 2.69
N PRO A 74 5.21 24.01 1.59
CA PRO A 74 6.60 23.63 1.36
C PRO A 74 7.48 24.36 2.38
N TYR A 75 8.60 23.75 2.78
CA TYR A 75 9.53 24.37 3.72
C TYR A 75 10.99 24.11 3.36
N CYS A 76 11.88 24.98 3.83
CA CYS A 76 13.32 24.81 3.76
C CYS A 76 13.99 25.36 5.01
N GLU A 77 15.15 24.81 5.32
CA GLU A 77 15.97 25.18 6.46
C GLU A 77 17.37 25.50 5.95
N ASP A 78 17.95 26.59 6.44
CA ASP A 78 19.37 26.93 6.26
C ASP A 78 19.97 27.44 7.58
N PHE A 79 21.23 27.91 7.54
CA PHE A 79 21.91 28.40 8.75
C PHE A 79 21.26 29.66 9.38
N ARG A 80 20.38 30.36 8.66
CA ARG A 80 19.67 31.56 9.09
C ARG A 80 18.33 31.22 9.74
N GLY A 81 17.77 30.04 9.46
CA GLY A 81 16.57 29.54 10.11
C GLY A 81 15.68 28.73 9.19
N GLU A 82 14.40 28.67 9.59
CA GLU A 82 13.36 27.88 8.93
C GLU A 82 12.42 28.81 8.14
N PHE A 83 12.09 28.39 6.92
CA PHE A 83 11.24 29.16 6.02
C PHE A 83 10.08 28.30 5.55
N LEU A 84 8.88 28.87 5.52
CA LEU A 84 7.66 28.24 5.00
C LEU A 84 7.20 28.98 3.75
N GLY A 85 6.73 28.24 2.75
CA GLY A 85 6.05 28.80 1.59
C GLY A 85 4.57 29.03 1.83
N GLU A 86 3.85 29.34 0.75
CA GLU A 86 2.41 29.55 0.76
C GLU A 86 1.65 28.27 1.16
N GLU A 87 0.56 28.46 1.89
CA GLU A 87 -0.37 27.38 2.24
C GLU A 87 -1.35 27.13 1.10
N ILE A 88 -1.47 25.87 0.70
CA ILE A 88 -2.51 25.43 -0.20
C ILE A 88 -3.32 24.30 0.45
N ASN A 89 -4.49 24.03 -0.09
CA ASN A 89 -5.32 22.93 0.37
C ASN A 89 -5.78 22.04 -0.79
N PHE A 90 -6.10 20.80 -0.46
CA PHE A 90 -6.78 19.86 -1.35
C PHE A 90 -7.75 19.01 -0.54
N THR A 91 -8.65 18.30 -1.23
CA THR A 91 -9.57 17.34 -0.60
C THR A 91 -9.40 15.98 -1.26
N THR A 92 -9.23 14.93 -0.46
CA THR A 92 -9.15 13.56 -0.97
C THR A 92 -10.47 13.12 -1.60
N LYS A 93 -10.40 12.16 -2.52
CA LYS A 93 -11.60 11.55 -3.09
C LYS A 93 -12.33 10.71 -2.05
N ASN A 94 -13.61 10.45 -2.30
CA ASN A 94 -14.35 9.44 -1.53
C ASN A 94 -13.88 8.03 -1.94
N ALA A 95 -13.64 7.17 -0.96
CA ALA A 95 -13.29 5.78 -1.15
C ALA A 95 -14.57 5.07 -1.58
N GLU A 96 -14.55 4.48 -2.77
CA GLU A 96 -15.59 3.53 -3.14
C GLU A 96 -15.44 2.30 -2.24
N LYS A 97 -16.57 1.75 -1.80
CA LYS A 97 -16.60 0.57 -0.95
C LYS A 97 -17.52 -0.47 -1.53
N TYR A 98 -17.13 -1.72 -1.40
CA TYR A 98 -17.98 -2.87 -1.57
C TYR A 98 -18.38 -3.42 -0.20
N LYS A 99 -19.68 -3.56 0.04
CA LYS A 99 -20.22 -4.24 1.22
C LYS A 99 -20.58 -5.67 0.85
N ASP A 100 -19.93 -6.63 1.47
CA ASP A 100 -20.20 -8.05 1.28
C ASP A 100 -21.54 -8.40 1.97
N PRO A 101 -22.56 -8.83 1.22
CA PRO A 101 -23.87 -9.12 1.79
C PRO A 101 -23.89 -10.37 2.68
N ARG A 102 -22.86 -11.22 2.59
CA ARG A 102 -22.80 -12.50 3.31
C ARG A 102 -22.45 -12.32 4.78
N ASP A 103 -21.64 -11.31 5.11
CA ASP A 103 -21.13 -11.06 6.46
C ASP A 103 -21.18 -9.58 6.89
N GLY A 104 -21.55 -8.67 5.99
CA GLY A 104 -21.62 -7.23 6.24
C GLY A 104 -20.27 -6.51 6.23
N ASN A 105 -19.15 -7.20 5.94
CA ASN A 105 -17.84 -6.57 5.85
C ASN A 105 -17.80 -5.57 4.70
N GLU A 106 -17.21 -4.39 4.97
CA GLU A 106 -16.99 -3.36 3.96
C GLU A 106 -15.52 -3.30 3.55
N TYR A 107 -15.26 -3.34 2.25
CA TYR A 107 -13.92 -3.30 1.67
C TYR A 107 -13.81 -2.06 0.79
N PRO A 108 -12.83 -1.17 1.02
CA PRO A 108 -12.49 -0.15 0.03
C PRO A 108 -12.11 -0.84 -1.28
N VAL A 109 -12.52 -0.26 -2.41
CA VAL A 109 -12.24 -0.77 -3.74
C VAL A 109 -11.51 0.27 -4.57
N LEU A 110 -10.66 -0.21 -5.47
CA LEU A 110 -9.91 0.65 -6.38
C LEU A 110 -9.81 -0.03 -7.75
N GLN A 111 -9.95 0.75 -8.81
CA GLN A 111 -9.76 0.27 -10.17
C GLN A 111 -8.28 0.35 -10.57
N LEU A 112 -7.69 -0.79 -10.95
CA LEU A 112 -6.38 -0.86 -11.60
C LEU A 112 -6.54 -1.53 -12.96
N GLY A 113 -6.30 -0.76 -14.02
CA GLY A 113 -6.49 -1.23 -15.39
C GLY A 113 -7.93 -1.71 -15.62
N LYS A 114 -8.07 -2.99 -15.97
CA LYS A 114 -9.35 -3.65 -16.31
C LYS A 114 -10.06 -4.29 -15.12
N LEU A 115 -9.49 -4.17 -13.92
CA LEU A 115 -9.99 -4.83 -12.72
C LEU A 115 -10.31 -3.81 -11.63
N ILE A 116 -11.31 -4.13 -10.83
CA ILE A 116 -11.57 -3.51 -9.55
C ILE A 116 -11.05 -4.46 -8.47
N TRP A 117 -10.15 -3.96 -7.63
CA TRP A 117 -9.52 -4.70 -6.53
C TRP A 117 -10.16 -4.34 -5.21
N MET A 118 -10.28 -5.32 -4.31
CA MET A 118 -10.37 -5.02 -2.88
C MET A 118 -9.01 -4.47 -2.41
N ALA A 119 -9.03 -3.26 -1.85
CA ALA A 119 -7.84 -2.57 -1.38
C ALA A 119 -7.30 -3.12 -0.05
N GLU A 120 -8.05 -4.01 0.61
CA GLU A 120 -7.69 -4.69 1.84
C GLU A 120 -7.81 -6.20 1.70
N ASN A 121 -7.16 -6.94 2.61
CA ASN A 121 -7.25 -8.39 2.66
C ASN A 121 -8.67 -8.83 3.07
N LEU A 122 -9.16 -9.91 2.47
CA LEU A 122 -10.50 -10.44 2.74
C LEU A 122 -10.63 -10.89 4.20
N ARG A 123 -11.77 -10.58 4.83
CA ARG A 123 -12.10 -10.92 6.22
C ARG A 123 -13.22 -11.96 6.38
N PHE A 124 -13.73 -12.51 5.28
CA PHE A 124 -14.81 -13.49 5.27
C PHE A 124 -14.45 -14.76 6.06
N ILE A 125 -15.34 -15.17 6.97
CA ILE A 125 -15.15 -16.39 7.76
C ILE A 125 -15.77 -17.56 7.01
N THR A 126 -14.93 -18.42 6.44
CA THR A 126 -15.38 -19.69 5.84
C THR A 126 -15.73 -20.72 6.91
N GLN A 127 -16.54 -21.73 6.55
CA GLN A 127 -16.88 -22.83 7.46
C GLN A 127 -15.63 -23.57 7.97
N ASP A 128 -14.67 -23.80 7.08
CA ASP A 128 -13.36 -24.38 7.35
C ASP A 128 -12.25 -23.68 6.57
N GLY A 129 -11.00 -23.83 7.01
CA GLY A 129 -9.86 -23.34 6.25
C GLY A 129 -9.66 -21.81 6.23
N SER A 130 -10.24 -21.05 7.17
CA SER A 130 -9.86 -19.65 7.42
C SER A 130 -9.48 -19.41 8.88
N VAL A 131 -8.39 -18.67 9.11
CA VAL A 131 -7.93 -18.29 10.46
C VAL A 131 -7.73 -16.77 10.54
N PRO A 132 -8.02 -16.13 11.69
CA PRO A 132 -7.71 -14.72 11.89
C PRO A 132 -6.20 -14.50 11.89
N VAL A 133 -5.76 -13.28 11.59
CA VAL A 133 -4.38 -12.88 11.91
C VAL A 133 -4.33 -12.47 13.38
N ILE A 134 -3.40 -13.05 14.14
CA ILE A 134 -3.29 -12.84 15.59
C ILE A 134 -1.90 -12.30 15.93
N ASP A 135 -1.86 -11.31 16.81
CA ASP A 135 -0.66 -10.90 17.54
C ASP A 135 -0.76 -11.35 19.01
N ALA A 136 0.37 -11.78 19.60
CA ALA A 136 0.38 -12.32 20.95
C ALA A 136 0.00 -11.30 22.04
N ALA A 137 0.26 -10.01 21.81
CA ALA A 137 -0.05 -8.93 22.73
C ALA A 137 -1.42 -8.28 22.46
N PHE A 138 -1.86 -8.25 21.20
CA PHE A 138 -3.07 -7.51 20.79
C PHE A 138 -4.26 -8.40 20.42
N GLY A 139 -4.08 -9.72 20.31
CA GLY A 139 -5.14 -10.63 19.88
C GLY A 139 -5.41 -10.55 18.37
N GLU A 140 -6.67 -10.74 17.97
CA GLU A 140 -7.05 -10.68 16.56
C GLU A 140 -6.87 -9.28 15.96
N LEU A 141 -6.38 -9.22 14.72
CA LEU A 141 -6.07 -7.98 14.01
C LEU A 141 -6.89 -7.87 12.71
N PRO A 142 -8.17 -7.43 12.76
CA PRO A 142 -9.05 -7.40 11.59
C PRO A 142 -8.47 -6.65 10.38
N LYS A 143 -7.68 -5.59 10.61
CA LYS A 143 -7.03 -4.81 9.52
C LYS A 143 -6.10 -5.65 8.63
N PHE A 144 -5.56 -6.76 9.14
CA PHE A 144 -4.68 -7.66 8.39
C PHE A 144 -5.45 -8.70 7.57
N GLY A 145 -6.77 -8.77 7.70
CA GLY A 145 -7.60 -9.77 7.06
C GLY A 145 -7.57 -11.12 7.78
N ARG A 146 -7.92 -12.17 7.05
CA ARG A 146 -7.75 -13.57 7.45
C ARG A 146 -6.79 -14.28 6.50
N LEU A 147 -6.25 -15.39 6.97
CA LEU A 147 -5.47 -16.32 6.16
C LEU A 147 -6.35 -17.51 5.78
N TYR A 148 -6.21 -18.01 4.55
CA TYR A 148 -7.06 -19.04 3.97
C TYR A 148 -6.22 -20.18 3.41
N THR A 149 -6.66 -21.42 3.60
CA THR A 149 -6.20 -22.52 2.75
C THR A 149 -6.62 -22.27 1.31
N TYR A 150 -5.98 -22.94 0.36
CA TYR A 150 -6.39 -22.82 -1.04
C TYR A 150 -7.86 -23.22 -1.25
N ASN A 151 -8.32 -24.32 -0.65
CA ASN A 151 -9.71 -24.77 -0.79
C ASN A 151 -10.72 -23.74 -0.24
N ALA A 152 -10.41 -23.12 0.89
CA ALA A 152 -11.23 -22.05 1.44
C ALA A 152 -11.21 -20.82 0.54
N ALA A 153 -10.04 -20.42 0.04
CA ALA A 153 -9.89 -19.26 -0.83
C ALA A 153 -10.75 -19.36 -2.10
N VAL A 154 -10.88 -20.55 -2.69
CA VAL A 154 -11.65 -20.80 -3.93
C VAL A 154 -13.12 -20.38 -3.81
N SER A 155 -13.68 -20.41 -2.60
CA SER A 155 -15.07 -20.02 -2.33
C SER A 155 -15.22 -18.79 -1.44
N ALA A 156 -14.11 -18.19 -1.01
CA ALA A 156 -14.14 -17.08 -0.06
C ALA A 156 -14.53 -15.75 -0.71
N CYS A 157 -14.15 -15.51 -1.98
CA CYS A 157 -14.56 -14.28 -2.67
C CYS A 157 -16.08 -14.25 -2.90
N PRO A 158 -16.74 -13.08 -2.74
CA PRO A 158 -18.18 -12.95 -2.95
C PRO A 158 -18.58 -13.09 -4.41
N ASP A 159 -19.88 -13.26 -4.67
CA ASP A 159 -20.42 -13.30 -6.04
C ASP A 159 -19.97 -12.08 -6.85
N GLU A 160 -19.69 -12.28 -8.14
CA GLU A 160 -19.04 -11.33 -9.07
C GLU A 160 -17.58 -10.99 -8.77
N TRP A 161 -17.05 -11.42 -7.62
CA TRP A 161 -15.64 -11.33 -7.28
C TRP A 161 -14.97 -12.69 -7.39
N ARG A 162 -13.67 -12.70 -7.65
CA ARG A 162 -12.87 -13.91 -7.81
C ARG A 162 -11.49 -13.75 -7.19
N ILE A 163 -10.82 -14.88 -6.94
CA ILE A 163 -9.39 -14.87 -6.67
C ILE A 163 -8.67 -14.29 -7.91
N PRO A 164 -7.69 -13.38 -7.72
CA PRO A 164 -6.83 -12.91 -8.78
C PRO A 164 -6.09 -14.07 -9.45
N THR A 165 -5.97 -14.02 -10.77
CA THR A 165 -5.07 -14.87 -11.54
C THR A 165 -3.62 -14.39 -11.37
N ASP A 166 -2.68 -15.19 -11.83
CA ASP A 166 -1.29 -14.75 -11.94
C ASP A 166 -1.13 -13.52 -12.85
N GLU A 167 -1.89 -13.45 -13.95
CA GLU A 167 -1.82 -12.32 -14.89
C GLU A 167 -2.41 -11.03 -14.30
N ASP A 168 -3.46 -11.12 -13.47
CA ASP A 168 -4.01 -9.94 -12.77
C ASP A 168 -2.95 -9.29 -11.86
N TRP A 169 -2.19 -10.12 -11.13
CA TRP A 169 -1.08 -9.62 -10.31
C TRP A 169 0.05 -9.06 -11.16
N ILE A 170 0.37 -9.67 -12.31
CA ILE A 170 1.35 -9.14 -13.26
C ILE A 170 0.94 -7.76 -13.78
N ASP A 171 -0.34 -7.55 -14.07
CA ASP A 171 -0.86 -6.25 -14.48
C ASP A 171 -0.72 -5.18 -13.39
N LEU A 172 -1.00 -5.55 -12.12
CA LEU A 172 -0.75 -4.68 -10.97
C LEU A 172 0.74 -4.37 -10.79
N GLU A 173 1.59 -5.38 -10.92
CA GLU A 173 3.05 -5.27 -10.82
C GLU A 173 3.63 -4.34 -11.89
N ARG A 174 3.12 -4.43 -13.12
CA ARG A 174 3.47 -3.51 -14.21
C ARG A 174 3.04 -2.08 -13.88
N PHE A 175 1.85 -1.91 -13.31
CA PHE A 175 1.33 -0.59 -12.92
C PHE A 175 2.20 0.08 -11.85
N ILE A 176 2.72 -0.68 -10.88
CA ILE A 176 3.63 -0.13 -9.85
C ILE A 176 5.08 0.00 -10.33
N GLY A 177 5.38 -0.42 -11.57
CA GLY A 177 6.66 -0.17 -12.22
C GLY A 177 7.69 -1.29 -12.09
N ILE A 178 7.27 -2.55 -11.90
CA ILE A 178 8.16 -3.69 -12.13
C ILE A 178 8.47 -3.76 -13.65
N PRO A 179 9.75 -3.82 -14.07
CA PRO A 179 10.11 -3.93 -15.48
C PRO A 179 9.56 -5.21 -16.14
N GLU A 180 9.17 -5.14 -17.41
CA GLU A 180 8.58 -6.28 -18.14
C GLU A 180 9.47 -7.54 -18.10
N ALA A 181 10.80 -7.36 -18.15
CA ALA A 181 11.78 -8.44 -18.06
C ALA A 181 11.81 -9.16 -16.69
N GLU A 182 11.23 -8.57 -15.65
CA GLU A 182 11.16 -9.14 -14.29
C GLU A 182 9.77 -9.71 -13.94
N LEU A 183 8.71 -9.35 -14.67
CA LEU A 183 7.32 -9.70 -14.33
C LEU A 183 7.05 -11.21 -14.22
N LYS A 184 7.84 -12.08 -14.87
CA LYS A 184 7.66 -13.53 -14.76
C LYS A 184 8.79 -14.24 -14.00
N ASN A 185 9.76 -13.49 -13.48
CA ASN A 185 10.89 -14.04 -12.74
C ASN A 185 10.51 -14.38 -11.30
N SER A 186 11.04 -15.50 -10.80
CA SER A 186 10.76 -15.95 -9.43
C SER A 186 11.63 -15.27 -8.37
N ASN A 187 12.85 -14.88 -8.75
CA ASN A 187 13.79 -14.16 -7.91
C ASN A 187 13.92 -12.73 -8.45
N ARG A 188 13.13 -11.81 -7.92
CA ARG A 188 13.17 -10.40 -8.33
C ARG A 188 14.04 -9.61 -7.38
N THR A 189 14.71 -8.59 -7.91
CA THR A 189 15.47 -7.62 -7.12
C THR A 189 14.79 -6.25 -7.08
N SER A 190 13.75 -6.04 -7.89
CA SER A 190 12.98 -4.80 -7.88
C SER A 190 12.33 -4.55 -6.52
N THR A 191 12.52 -3.34 -6.02
CA THR A 191 11.91 -2.82 -4.79
C THR A 191 10.59 -2.09 -5.05
N ALA A 192 10.01 -2.21 -6.26
CA ALA A 192 8.76 -1.54 -6.64
C ALA A 192 7.57 -1.91 -5.73
N GLY A 193 7.67 -3.02 -4.98
CA GLY A 193 6.71 -3.36 -3.93
C GLY A 193 6.67 -2.34 -2.79
N ASN A 194 7.67 -1.46 -2.62
CA ASN A 194 7.58 -0.33 -1.70
C ASN A 194 6.34 0.56 -1.97
N LYS A 195 5.88 0.66 -3.22
CA LYS A 195 4.64 1.41 -3.58
C LYS A 195 3.34 0.78 -3.07
N LEU A 196 3.41 -0.45 -2.58
CA LEU A 196 2.29 -1.17 -1.97
C LEU A 196 2.36 -1.18 -0.43
N LYS A 197 3.49 -0.77 0.17
CA LYS A 197 3.68 -0.84 1.63
C LYS A 197 2.77 0.12 2.36
N ASN A 198 2.17 -0.35 3.45
CA ASN A 198 1.63 0.55 4.46
C ASN A 198 2.76 1.39 5.08
N PRO A 199 2.78 2.73 4.95
CA PRO A 199 3.75 3.55 5.67
C PRO A 199 3.42 3.55 7.18
N GLY A 200 4.41 3.79 8.04
CA GLY A 200 4.15 4.21 9.42
C GLY A 200 3.56 3.20 10.41
N ASN A 201 3.70 1.88 10.23
CA ASN A 201 3.25 0.96 11.28
C ASN A 201 4.34 0.78 12.37
N LYS A 202 3.93 0.68 13.63
CA LYS A 202 4.78 0.31 14.79
C LYS A 202 5.40 -1.11 14.70
N TYR A 203 5.07 -1.87 13.65
CA TYR A 203 5.65 -3.17 13.31
C TYR A 203 6.65 -3.07 12.13
N SER A 204 6.87 -1.86 11.60
CA SER A 204 7.70 -1.50 10.45
C SER A 204 8.73 -0.47 10.87
N GLU A 205 9.15 -0.51 12.14
CA GLU A 205 10.17 0.36 12.75
C GLU A 205 11.55 0.30 12.08
N TYR A 206 11.70 -0.43 10.97
CA TYR A 206 12.94 -0.61 10.24
C TYR A 206 12.76 -0.47 8.72
N ILE A 207 12.26 0.68 8.24
CA ILE A 207 12.59 1.12 6.88
C ILE A 207 12.78 2.63 6.84
N SER A 208 14.05 3.02 6.86
CA SER A 208 14.50 4.24 6.22
C SER A 208 14.40 4.07 4.70
N ASN A 209 13.79 5.07 4.05
CA ASN A 209 13.76 5.33 2.61
C ASN A 209 12.50 4.85 1.85
N TYR A 210 11.58 5.81 1.70
CA TYR A 210 10.67 6.06 0.58
C TYR A 210 10.08 4.86 -0.21
N GLU A 211 8.81 4.55 0.05
CA GLU A 211 7.65 4.76 -0.83
C GLU A 211 6.37 4.32 -0.10
N THR A 212 5.25 4.97 -0.43
CA THR A 212 4.29 5.45 0.57
C THR A 212 2.89 4.85 0.46
N ASN A 213 2.67 3.65 -0.09
CA ASN A 213 1.32 3.24 -0.55
C ASN A 213 0.73 4.21 -1.59
N SER A 214 1.57 4.79 -2.45
CA SER A 214 1.13 5.73 -3.50
C SER A 214 0.14 5.09 -4.50
N SER A 215 0.08 3.76 -4.55
CA SER A 215 -0.88 3.00 -5.35
C SER A 215 -2.31 2.98 -4.78
N GLY A 216 -2.50 3.29 -3.50
CA GLY A 216 -3.76 3.07 -2.77
C GLY A 216 -4.06 1.60 -2.48
N PHE A 217 -3.18 0.68 -2.87
CA PHE A 217 -3.29 -0.76 -2.66
C PHE A 217 -2.41 -1.17 -1.47
N THR A 218 -2.96 -1.02 -0.26
CA THR A 218 -2.21 -1.22 0.99
C THR A 218 -1.94 -2.70 1.25
N VAL A 219 -0.69 -3.13 1.28
CA VAL A 219 -0.30 -4.48 1.68
C VAL A 219 0.14 -4.50 3.15
N PHE A 220 -0.55 -5.33 3.96
CA PHE A 220 -0.18 -5.60 5.34
C PHE A 220 0.64 -6.90 5.45
N PRO A 221 1.75 -6.93 6.21
CA PRO A 221 2.55 -8.13 6.43
C PRO A 221 1.85 -9.10 7.41
N ALA A 222 0.79 -9.76 6.92
CA ALA A 222 -0.02 -10.71 7.67
C ALA A 222 0.66 -12.07 7.92
N GLY A 223 1.82 -12.29 7.32
CA GLY A 223 2.52 -13.56 7.37
C GLY A 223 1.81 -14.68 6.62
N SER A 224 1.97 -15.88 7.16
CA SER A 224 1.26 -17.11 6.77
C SER A 224 0.97 -17.93 8.02
N TYR A 225 0.11 -18.94 7.89
CA TYR A 225 -0.13 -19.90 8.95
C TYR A 225 0.06 -21.31 8.41
N ASP A 226 0.88 -22.10 9.09
CA ASP A 226 1.15 -23.48 8.73
C ASP A 226 1.22 -24.37 9.97
N ALA A 227 0.52 -25.50 9.92
CA ALA A 227 0.55 -26.55 10.94
C ALA A 227 0.47 -26.04 12.39
N GLY A 228 -0.42 -25.08 12.67
CA GLY A 228 -0.62 -24.55 14.02
C GLY A 228 0.19 -23.29 14.36
N LYS A 229 1.01 -22.78 13.43
CA LYS A 229 1.96 -21.69 13.73
C LYS A 229 1.83 -20.55 12.72
N TYR A 230 1.82 -19.32 13.24
CA TYR A 230 1.98 -18.12 12.43
C TYR A 230 3.46 -17.89 12.11
N ASN A 231 3.76 -17.55 10.85
CA ASN A 231 5.12 -17.30 10.37
C ASN A 231 5.17 -15.96 9.63
N GLY A 232 6.22 -15.16 9.86
CA GLY A 232 6.45 -13.92 9.12
C GLY A 232 5.47 -12.78 9.40
N PHE A 233 4.67 -12.87 10.46
CA PHE A 233 3.81 -11.76 10.88
C PHE A 233 4.65 -10.50 11.15
N GLY A 234 4.19 -9.35 10.66
CA GLY A 234 4.91 -8.08 10.76
C GLY A 234 6.04 -7.91 9.74
N THR A 235 6.56 -8.99 9.15
CA THR A 235 7.74 -8.95 8.28
C THR A 235 7.46 -9.32 6.83
N SER A 236 6.42 -10.10 6.54
CA SER A 236 6.08 -10.50 5.16
C SER A 236 4.62 -10.90 5.02
N THR A 237 4.16 -11.13 3.78
CA THR A 237 2.86 -11.76 3.51
C THR A 237 2.89 -12.52 2.19
N PHE A 238 2.00 -13.49 2.07
CA PHE A 238 1.78 -14.24 0.83
C PHE A 238 0.35 -14.01 0.36
N PHE A 239 0.18 -13.71 -0.93
CA PHE A 239 -1.13 -13.73 -1.58
C PHE A 239 -1.25 -14.93 -2.52
N ILE A 240 -2.36 -15.64 -2.42
CA ILE A 240 -2.67 -16.78 -3.28
C ILE A 240 -3.39 -16.34 -4.57
N THR A 241 -3.07 -16.98 -5.69
CA THR A 241 -3.77 -16.80 -6.97
C THR A 241 -4.68 -17.97 -7.30
N SER A 242 -5.58 -17.77 -8.27
CA SER A 242 -6.20 -18.87 -9.00
C SER A 242 -5.14 -19.62 -9.83
N PRO A 243 -5.37 -20.89 -10.16
CA PRO A 243 -4.46 -21.66 -11.00
C PRO A 243 -4.38 -21.06 -12.41
N ASP A 244 -3.20 -21.15 -13.03
CA ASP A 244 -3.02 -20.80 -14.44
C ASP A 244 -3.51 -21.92 -15.38
N SER A 245 -3.32 -21.74 -16.69
CA SER A 245 -3.73 -22.73 -17.70
C SER A 245 -3.04 -24.10 -17.56
N ASN A 246 -1.91 -24.16 -16.85
CA ASN A 246 -1.17 -25.39 -16.57
C ASN A 246 -1.50 -25.94 -15.17
N SER A 247 -2.55 -25.42 -14.51
CA SER A 247 -2.93 -25.76 -13.14
C SER A 247 -1.90 -25.38 -12.07
N VAL A 248 -0.96 -24.47 -12.38
CA VAL A 248 0.01 -23.99 -11.40
C VAL A 248 -0.61 -22.87 -10.58
N ILE A 249 -0.54 -23.01 -9.25
CA ILE A 249 -0.90 -21.95 -8.32
C ILE A 249 0.34 -21.11 -8.06
N TRP A 250 0.19 -19.79 -8.13
CA TRP A 250 1.26 -18.85 -7.84
C TRP A 250 0.99 -18.17 -6.50
N LEU A 251 2.07 -17.85 -5.79
CA LEU A 251 2.06 -16.99 -4.62
C LEU A 251 2.78 -15.69 -4.96
N ARG A 252 2.22 -14.57 -4.50
CA ARG A 252 2.95 -13.32 -4.39
C ARG A 252 3.49 -13.17 -2.99
N TYR A 253 4.81 -13.25 -2.87
CA TYR A 253 5.51 -13.11 -1.60
C TYR A 253 6.04 -11.69 -1.48
N PHE A 254 5.50 -10.96 -0.51
CA PHE A 254 5.85 -9.58 -0.25
C PHE A 254 6.70 -9.47 1.01
N THR A 255 7.89 -8.87 0.90
CA THR A 255 8.73 -8.57 2.07
C THR A 255 8.44 -7.16 2.60
N GLY A 256 8.02 -7.12 3.86
CA GLY A 256 7.71 -5.90 4.58
C GLY A 256 8.89 -4.95 4.66
N THR A 257 10.12 -5.45 4.87
CA THR A 257 11.37 -4.68 5.05
C THR A 257 11.98 -4.16 3.74
N GLU A 258 12.15 -5.02 2.73
CA GLU A 258 12.86 -4.66 1.50
C GLU A 258 11.94 -4.22 0.37
N GLY A 259 10.64 -4.56 0.46
CA GLY A 259 9.65 -4.20 -0.55
C GLY A 259 9.79 -4.99 -1.83
N ILE A 260 10.39 -6.16 -1.69
CA ILE A 260 10.53 -7.11 -2.78
C ILE A 260 9.20 -7.85 -2.89
N LEU A 261 8.70 -7.93 -4.12
CA LEU A 261 7.51 -8.69 -4.48
C LEU A 261 7.93 -9.85 -5.38
N ASN A 262 8.11 -11.02 -4.77
CA ASN A 262 8.50 -12.25 -5.47
C ASN A 262 7.30 -13.04 -5.96
N ARG A 263 7.51 -13.79 -7.04
CA ARG A 263 6.51 -14.67 -7.65
C ARG A 263 6.97 -16.13 -7.48
N LEU A 264 6.24 -16.91 -6.71
CA LEU A 264 6.64 -18.28 -6.36
C LEU A 264 5.59 -19.28 -6.87
N SER A 265 6.02 -20.27 -7.64
CA SER A 265 5.15 -21.42 -7.95
C SER A 265 4.92 -22.23 -6.67
N SER A 266 3.70 -22.68 -6.43
CA SER A 266 3.34 -23.38 -5.22
C SER A 266 2.46 -24.59 -5.49
N SER A 267 2.46 -25.52 -4.55
CA SER A 267 1.49 -26.59 -4.43
C SER A 267 0.98 -26.60 -2.98
N PRO A 268 0.09 -25.65 -2.63
CA PRO A 268 -0.35 -25.45 -1.25
C PRO A 268 -0.91 -26.74 -0.65
N THR A 269 -0.44 -27.08 0.55
CA THR A 269 -1.02 -28.18 1.32
C THR A 269 -2.26 -27.72 2.08
N ALA A 270 -3.04 -28.66 2.62
CA ALA A 270 -4.19 -28.35 3.47
C ALA A 270 -3.79 -27.67 4.81
N SER A 271 -2.51 -27.71 5.21
CA SER A 271 -2.03 -27.08 6.43
C SER A 271 -1.60 -25.63 6.23
N GLN A 272 -1.44 -25.17 4.99
CA GLN A 272 -0.90 -23.86 4.64
C GLN A 272 -2.00 -22.84 4.34
N TYR A 273 -1.87 -21.65 4.93
CA TYR A 273 -2.84 -20.57 4.85
C TYR A 273 -2.16 -19.27 4.46
N TYR A 274 -2.76 -18.55 3.52
CA TYR A 274 -2.21 -17.33 2.93
C TYR A 274 -3.25 -16.20 2.90
N SER A 275 -2.79 -14.97 2.73
CA SER A 275 -3.70 -13.83 2.53
C SER A 275 -4.44 -13.95 1.21
N LEU A 276 -5.64 -13.39 1.16
CA LEU A 276 -6.46 -13.33 -0.04
C LEU A 276 -6.93 -11.90 -0.30
N ARG A 277 -6.90 -11.51 -1.57
CA ARG A 277 -7.59 -10.34 -2.11
C ARG A 277 -8.51 -10.81 -3.22
N CYS A 278 -9.62 -10.13 -3.40
CA CYS A 278 -10.55 -10.44 -4.47
C CYS A 278 -10.53 -9.34 -5.53
N VAL A 279 -10.77 -9.72 -6.77
CA VAL A 279 -10.93 -8.82 -7.92
C VAL A 279 -12.24 -9.09 -8.64
N LYS A 280 -12.74 -8.07 -9.34
CA LYS A 280 -13.83 -8.21 -10.31
C LYS A 280 -13.49 -7.44 -11.58
N ASN A 281 -14.11 -7.83 -12.70
CA ASN A 281 -13.95 -7.10 -13.94
C ASN A 281 -14.65 -5.74 -13.85
N VAL A 282 -14.11 -4.74 -14.55
CA VAL A 282 -14.82 -3.48 -14.77
C VAL A 282 -16.04 -3.77 -15.67
N PRO A 283 -17.24 -3.27 -15.33
CA PRO A 283 -18.44 -3.42 -16.16
C PRO A 283 -18.32 -2.85 -17.57
#